data_AF-A0A7W7VZN1-F1
#
_entry.id   AF-A0A7W7VZN1-F1
#
_cell.length_a   1.000
_cell.length_b   1.000
_cell.length_c   1.000
_cell.angle_alpha   90.00
_cell.angle_beta   90.00
_cell.angle_gamma   90.00
#
_symmetry.space_group_name_H-M   'P 1'
#
loop_
_entity.id
_entity.type
_entity.pdbx_description
1 polymer ?
#
loop_
_entity_poly.entity_id
_entity_poly.type
_entity_poly.pdbx_seq_one_letter_code
_entity_poly.pdbx_strand_id
1 'polypeptide(L)'
;MTALPVGPAYDQTVGAMNRFREQTAATWPGDPARAARIITDITDLDEPPLRLLLGAGAVEMAATASKARAAEAEQWADISRSADFPPGE
;
A
#
# COMPACT_ATOMS: atom_id res chain seq x y z
N MET A 1 1.55 -13.03 18.62
CA MET A 1 2.38 -13.57 17.52
C MET A 1 3.72 -13.94 18.15
N THR A 2 4.17 -15.17 18.07
CA THR A 2 5.42 -15.61 18.72
C THR A 2 6.58 -15.34 17.76
N ALA A 3 7.52 -14.48 18.15
CA ALA A 3 8.75 -14.28 17.39
C ALA A 3 9.61 -15.55 17.46
N LEU A 4 10.05 -16.04 16.30
CA LEU A 4 10.99 -17.17 16.25
C LEU A 4 12.39 -16.70 16.68
N PRO A 5 13.21 -17.59 17.28
CA PRO A 5 14.59 -17.25 17.64
C PRO A 5 15.38 -16.77 16.41
N VAL A 6 16.06 -15.63 16.53
CA VAL A 6 16.91 -15.07 15.47
C VAL A 6 18.35 -15.51 15.70
N GLY A 7 18.98 -16.10 14.68
CA GLY A 7 20.38 -16.50 14.76
C GLY A 7 21.34 -15.29 14.82
N PRO A 8 22.56 -15.45 15.37
CA PRO A 8 23.48 -14.34 15.60
C PRO A 8 23.81 -13.50 14.35
N ALA A 9 23.91 -14.14 13.18
CA ALA A 9 24.20 -13.46 11.92
C ALA A 9 23.11 -12.47 11.47
N TYR A 10 21.88 -12.62 11.96
CA TYR A 10 20.72 -11.79 11.60
C TYR A 10 20.24 -10.91 12.74
N ASP A 11 20.92 -10.91 13.89
CA ASP A 11 20.46 -10.12 15.05
C ASP A 11 20.42 -8.61 14.75
N GLN A 12 21.41 -8.12 13.99
CA GLN A 12 21.47 -6.71 13.60
C GLN A 12 20.40 -6.29 12.58
N THR A 13 19.71 -7.24 11.94
CA THR A 13 18.68 -6.97 10.93
C THR A 13 17.31 -7.45 11.40
N VAL A 14 17.05 -8.76 11.33
CA VAL A 14 15.78 -9.38 11.74
C VAL A 14 15.57 -9.22 13.24
N GLY A 15 16.61 -9.41 14.05
CA GLY A 15 16.54 -9.24 15.51
C GLY A 15 16.20 -7.80 15.88
N ALA A 16 16.89 -6.84 15.27
CA ALA A 16 16.62 -5.41 15.44
C ALA A 16 15.19 -5.04 15.04
N MET A 17 14.70 -5.55 13.91
CA MET A 17 13.33 -5.33 13.45
C MET A 17 12.29 -5.93 14.41
N ASN A 18 12.52 -7.15 14.92
CA ASN A 18 11.62 -7.78 15.89
C ASN A 18 11.52 -6.95 17.17
N ARG A 19 12.66 -6.49 17.72
CA ARG A 19 12.71 -5.61 18.89
C ARG A 19 11.96 -4.30 18.65
N PHE A 20 12.14 -3.68 17.47
CA PHE A 20 11.42 -2.47 17.11
C PHE A 20 9.89 -2.69 17.05
N ARG A 21 9.45 -3.81 16.45
CA ARG A 21 8.02 -4.15 16.37
C ARG A 21 7.42 -4.40 17.74
N GLU A 22 8.12 -5.13 18.62
CA GLU A 22 7.66 -5.38 19.99
C GLU A 22 7.47 -4.06 20.77
N GLN A 23 8.38 -3.11 20.59
CA GLN A 23 8.32 -1.81 21.28
C GLN A 23 7.24 -0.87 20.73
N THR A 24 6.86 -1.02 19.46
CA THR A 24 5.99 -0.05 18.76
C THR A 24 4.63 -0.60 18.36
N ALA A 25 4.40 -1.91 18.38
CA ALA A 25 3.15 -2.52 17.88
C ALA A 25 1.89 -1.94 18.55
N ALA A 26 1.97 -1.57 19.83
CA ALA A 26 0.84 -0.98 20.57
C ALA A 26 0.47 0.44 20.09
N THR A 27 1.37 1.14 19.38
CA THR A 27 1.10 2.47 18.83
C THR A 27 0.53 2.42 17.41
N TRP A 28 0.50 1.23 16.80
CA TRP A 28 0.01 1.08 15.44
C TRP A 28 -1.52 1.17 15.43
N PRO A 29 -2.12 1.97 14.53
CA PRO A 29 -3.56 2.20 14.51
C PRO A 29 -4.38 1.02 13.94
N GLY A 30 -3.72 0.00 13.40
CA GLY A 30 -4.36 -1.12 12.70
C GLY A 30 -4.80 -2.25 13.65
N ASP A 31 -5.92 -2.88 13.31
CA ASP A 31 -6.42 -4.11 13.94
C ASP A 31 -6.17 -5.31 13.00
N PRO A 32 -5.18 -6.18 13.28
CA PRO A 32 -4.86 -7.32 12.43
C PRO A 32 -5.99 -8.36 12.33
N ALA A 33 -6.81 -8.52 13.37
CA ALA A 33 -7.91 -9.49 13.36
C ALA A 33 -9.03 -9.02 12.44
N ARG A 34 -9.38 -7.72 12.47
CA ARG A 34 -10.31 -7.13 11.50
C ARG A 34 -9.76 -7.18 10.08
N ALA A 35 -8.48 -6.88 9.88
CA ALA A 35 -7.83 -6.95 8.58
C ALA A 35 -7.91 -8.37 7.99
N ALA A 36 -7.58 -9.39 8.78
CA ALA A 36 -7.67 -10.79 8.35
C ALA A 36 -9.11 -11.17 7.95
N ARG A 37 -10.10 -10.74 8.75
CA ARG A 37 -11.51 -10.97 8.42
C ARG A 37 -11.91 -10.33 7.09
N ILE A 38 -11.54 -9.07 6.86
CA ILE A 38 -11.84 -8.37 5.61
C ILE A 38 -11.22 -9.10 4.40
N ILE A 39 -9.99 -9.58 4.54
CA ILE A 39 -9.31 -10.33 3.47
C ILE A 39 -10.08 -11.61 3.11
N THR A 40 -10.56 -12.35 4.12
CA THR A 40 -11.38 -13.54 3.90
C THR A 40 -12.73 -13.17 3.30
N ASP A 41 -13.44 -12.17 3.85
CA ASP A 41 -14.77 -11.79 3.38
C ASP A 41 -14.76 -11.33 1.90
N ILE A 42 -13.64 -10.78 1.41
CA ILE A 42 -13.49 -10.36 0.01
C ILE A 42 -13.46 -11.53 -0.97
N THR A 43 -13.06 -12.73 -0.55
CA THR A 43 -13.03 -13.90 -1.46
C THR A 43 -14.43 -14.38 -1.84
N ASP A 44 -15.44 -13.96 -1.09
CA ASP A 44 -16.84 -14.34 -1.31
C ASP A 44 -17.61 -13.32 -2.19
N LEU A 45 -16.93 -12.27 -2.68
CA LEU A 45 -17.53 -11.28 -3.58
C LEU A 45 -17.59 -11.81 -5.01
N ASP A 46 -18.71 -11.59 -5.70
CA ASP A 46 -18.84 -11.90 -7.13
C ASP A 46 -17.84 -11.12 -7.99
N GLU A 47 -17.56 -9.86 -7.60
CA GLU A 47 -16.61 -8.96 -8.26
C GLU A 47 -15.63 -8.37 -7.23
N PRO A 48 -14.55 -9.09 -6.86
CA PRO A 48 -13.59 -8.61 -5.88
C PRO A 48 -12.71 -7.48 -6.45
N PRO A 49 -12.26 -6.52 -5.61
CA PRO A 49 -11.39 -5.46 -6.07
C PRO A 49 -9.99 -5.99 -6.41
N LEU A 50 -9.40 -5.48 -7.49
CA LEU A 50 -7.99 -5.78 -7.83
C LEU A 50 -7.01 -5.33 -6.74
N ARG A 51 -7.34 -4.26 -6.00
CA ARG A 51 -6.51 -3.71 -4.91
C ARG A 51 -7.38 -3.39 -3.70
N LEU A 52 -6.99 -3.93 -2.55
CA LEU A 52 -7.62 -3.66 -1.26
C LEU A 52 -6.73 -2.77 -0.40
N LEU A 53 -7.24 -1.63 0.03
CA LEU A 53 -6.57 -0.74 0.98
C LEU A 53 -7.07 -1.05 2.39
N LEU A 54 -6.15 -1.27 3.33
CA LEU A 54 -6.46 -1.61 4.71
C LEU A 54 -6.02 -0.50 5.66
N GLY A 55 -6.99 0.12 6.33
CA GLY A 55 -6.79 1.22 7.27
C GLY A 55 -6.97 2.60 6.65
N ALA A 56 -7.41 3.57 7.46
CA ALA A 56 -7.71 4.93 7.01
C ALA A 56 -6.51 5.63 6.35
N GLY A 57 -5.32 5.49 6.95
CA GLY A 57 -4.09 6.06 6.37
C GLY A 57 -3.78 5.53 4.97
N ALA A 58 -4.02 4.24 4.70
CA ALA A 58 -3.81 3.66 3.37
C ALA A 58 -4.78 4.26 2.34
N VAL A 59 -6.04 4.47 2.72
CA VAL A 59 -7.06 5.12 1.88
C VAL A 59 -6.67 6.56 1.56
N GLU A 60 -6.32 7.35 2.58
CA GLU A 60 -5.95 8.76 2.41
C GLU A 60 -4.69 8.93 1.56
N MET A 61 -3.67 8.09 1.79
CA MET A 61 -2.43 8.11 1.01
C MET A 61 -2.68 7.75 -0.46
N ALA A 62 -3.46 6.70 -0.72
CA ALA A 62 -3.78 6.29 -2.08
C ALA A 62 -4.62 7.34 -2.81
N ALA A 63 -5.59 7.96 -2.13
CA ALA A 63 -6.39 9.04 -2.68
C ALA A 63 -5.53 10.26 -3.02
N THR A 64 -4.63 10.66 -2.11
CA THR A 64 -3.70 11.77 -2.30
C THR A 64 -2.77 11.51 -3.49
N ALA A 65 -2.14 10.33 -3.54
CA ALA A 65 -1.25 9.97 -4.64
C ALA A 65 -1.97 9.91 -5.99
N SER A 66 -3.19 9.40 -6.03
CA SER A 66 -3.99 9.32 -7.26
C SER A 66 -4.36 10.71 -7.77
N LYS A 67 -4.79 11.61 -6.87
CA LYS A 67 -5.09 13.01 -7.21
C LYS A 67 -3.86 13.74 -7.73
N ALA A 68 -2.70 13.55 -7.10
CA ALA A 68 -1.45 14.17 -7.53
C ALA A 68 -1.06 13.74 -8.96
N ARG A 69 -1.12 12.44 -9.25
CA ARG A 69 -0.85 11.90 -10.59
C ARG A 69 -1.82 12.43 -11.65
N ALA A 70 -3.10 12.50 -11.32
CA ALA A 70 -4.11 13.04 -12.22
C ALA A 70 -3.86 14.54 -12.51
N ALA A 71 -3.52 15.32 -11.49
CA ALA A 71 -3.22 16.75 -11.64
C ALA A 71 -1.97 16.99 -12.51
N GLU A 72 -0.91 16.19 -12.32
CA GLU A 72 0.28 16.25 -13.16
C GLU A 72 -0.03 15.87 -14.61
N ALA A 73 -0.79 14.79 -14.83
CA ALA A 73 -1.20 14.38 -16.17
C ALA A 73 -2.00 15.48 -16.88
N GLU A 74 -2.92 16.15 -16.18
CA GLU A 74 -3.69 17.26 -16.71
C GLU A 74 -2.80 18.47 -17.05
N GLN A 75 -1.86 18.82 -16.16
CA GLN A 75 -0.91 19.91 -16.37
C GLN A 75 -0.09 19.74 -17.65
N TRP A 76 0.27 18.50 -18.00
CA TRP A 76 1.09 18.19 -19.17
C TRP A 76 0.31 17.60 -20.34
N ALA A 77 -1.03 17.66 -20.30
CA ALA A 77 -1.87 16.96 -21.25
C ALA A 77 -1.66 17.42 -22.69
N ASP A 78 -1.54 18.73 -22.93
CA ASP A 78 -1.41 19.27 -24.29
C ASP A 78 -0.07 18.90 -24.95
N ILE A 79 1.03 18.99 -24.21
CA ILE A 79 2.35 18.55 -24.68
C ILE A 79 2.37 17.03 -24.89
N SER A 80 1.71 16.27 -24.03
CA SER A 80 1.62 14.81 -24.20
C SER A 80 0.84 14.44 -25.46
N ARG A 81 -0.28 15.12 -25.74
CA ARG A 81 -1.09 14.93 -26.96
C ARG A 81 -0.37 15.38 -28.22
N SER A 82 0.55 16.35 -28.13
CA SER A 82 1.31 16.79 -29.31
C SER A 82 2.31 15.76 -29.84
N ALA A 83 2.47 14.62 -29.15
CA ALA A 83 3.29 13.51 -29.61
C ALA A 83 2.57 12.58 -30.62
N ASP A 84 1.28 12.82 -30.90
CA ASP A 84 0.55 12.09 -31.94
C ASP A 84 1.15 12.39 -33.34
N PHE A 85 1.01 11.42 -34.26
CA PHE A 85 1.39 11.63 -35.66
C PHE A 85 0.60 12.79 -36.28
N PRO A 86 1.22 13.59 -37.17
CA PRO A 86 0.50 14.62 -37.91
C PRO A 86 -0.66 14.00 -38.70
N PRO A 87 -1.81 14.68 -38.84
CA PRO A 87 -2.88 14.17 -39.69
C PRO A 87 -2.41 14.05 -41.14
N GLY A 88 -2.37 12.82 -41.68
CA GLY A 88 -2.11 12.55 -43.10
C GLY A 88 -0.76 11.93 -43.45
N GLU A 89 0.01 11.42 -42.48
CA GLU A 89 1.11 10.47 -42.73
C GLU A 89 0.62 9.01 -42.77
#